data_AF-A0AAV2I8Y0-F1
#
_entry.id   AF-A0AAV2I8Y0-F1
#
_cell.length_a   1.000
_cell.length_b   1.000
_cell.length_c   1.000
_cell.angle_alpha   90.00
_cell.angle_beta   90.00
_cell.angle_gamma   90.00
#
_symmetry.space_group_name_H-M   'P 1'
#
loop_
_entity.id
_entity.type
_entity.pdbx_description
1 polymer ?
#
loop_
_entity_poly.entity_id
_entity_poly.type
_entity_poly.pdbx_seq_one_letter_code
_entity_poly.pdbx_strand_id
1 'polypeptide(L)'
;DYWSSGGPTVTPWFSTVMQRNRFFVILSIFHLSDIEAGYEQPIEERDKLFKGSPSMNLCLERFKAVYSPDQELAIDEAMCPFKGHLSFKVYNPNKPNKFGIKLYALCKSNSGYCLGFVIYSGQAT
;
A
#
# COMPACT_ATOMS: atom_id res chain seq x y z
N ASP A 1 10.13 -7.66 20.61
CA ASP A 1 10.92 -6.90 19.61
C ASP A 1 11.49 -7.92 18.64
N TYR A 2 11.44 -7.68 17.32
CA TYR A 2 11.95 -8.59 16.29
C TYR A 2 13.48 -8.78 16.35
N TRP A 3 14.22 -7.90 17.02
CA TRP A 3 15.67 -8.08 17.23
C TRP A 3 16.02 -8.51 18.66
N SER A 4 15.03 -8.97 19.44
CA SER A 4 15.30 -9.48 20.79
C SER A 4 16.19 -10.71 20.73
N SER A 5 17.30 -10.66 21.49
CA SER A 5 18.25 -11.76 21.65
C SER A 5 18.00 -12.62 22.90
N GLY A 6 17.03 -12.26 23.74
CA GLY A 6 16.76 -12.96 24.99
C GLY A 6 15.27 -13.07 25.33
N GLY A 7 14.93 -14.15 26.06
CA GLY A 7 13.60 -14.38 26.62
C GLY A 7 12.56 -14.94 25.64
N PRO A 8 11.27 -14.95 26.03
CA PRO A 8 10.19 -15.62 25.30
C PRO A 8 9.79 -14.94 23.98
N THR A 9 10.42 -13.81 23.65
CA THR A 9 10.13 -13.01 22.44
C THR A 9 11.26 -13.07 21.41
N VAL A 10 12.21 -13.99 21.58
CA VAL A 10 13.28 -14.24 20.60
C VAL A 10 12.66 -14.65 19.27
N THR A 11 13.09 -13.96 18.22
CA THR A 11 12.80 -14.33 16.83
C THR A 11 14.11 -14.66 16.12
N PRO A 12 14.40 -15.96 15.87
CA PRO A 12 15.76 -16.43 15.59
C PRO A 12 16.33 -15.99 14.24
N TRP A 13 15.50 -15.58 13.28
CA TRP A 13 15.94 -15.27 11.92
C TRP A 13 16.14 -13.78 11.65
N PHE A 14 15.43 -12.87 12.32
CA PHE A 14 15.46 -11.44 11.97
C PHE A 14 16.86 -10.82 12.06
N SER A 15 17.57 -11.12 13.14
CA SER A 15 18.95 -10.65 13.36
C SER A 15 19.96 -11.27 12.38
N THR A 16 19.66 -12.45 11.83
CA THR A 16 20.51 -13.12 10.82
C THR A 16 20.39 -12.49 9.43
N VAL A 17 19.22 -11.91 9.12
CA VAL A 17 18.95 -11.28 7.81
C VAL A 17 19.48 -9.85 7.76
N MET A 18 19.18 -9.05 8.80
CA MET A 18 19.56 -7.64 8.84
C MET A 18 19.65 -7.14 10.27
N GLN A 19 20.65 -6.31 10.58
CA GLN A 19 20.72 -5.65 11.89
C GLN A 19 19.60 -4.61 12.06
N ARG A 20 19.09 -4.45 13.28
CA ARG A 20 18.02 -3.50 13.64
C ARG A 20 18.28 -2.09 13.10
N ASN A 21 19.45 -1.54 13.41
CA ASN A 21 19.78 -0.15 13.05
C ASN A 21 19.83 0.03 11.52
N ARG A 22 20.37 -0.97 10.80
CA ARG A 22 20.39 -0.96 9.34
C ARG A 22 18.98 -0.97 8.75
N PHE A 23 18.07 -1.77 9.31
CA PHE A 23 16.68 -1.80 8.88
C PHE A 23 16.01 -0.43 9.02
N PHE A 24 16.17 0.23 10.18
CA PHE A 24 15.57 1.56 10.39
C PHE A 24 16.18 2.64 9.50
N VAL A 25 17.49 2.59 9.22
CA VAL A 25 18.13 3.50 8.27
C VAL A 25 17.53 3.32 6.88
N ILE A 26 17.47 2.08 6.37
CA ILE A 26 16.87 1.79 5.06
C ILE A 26 15.40 2.25 5.03
N LEU A 27 14.62 1.93 6.07
CA LEU A 27 13.21 2.31 6.16
C LEU A 27 13.02 3.83 6.11
N SER A 28 13.93 4.62 6.71
CA SER A 28 13.84 6.08 6.70
C SER A 28 14.15 6.75 5.36
N ILE A 29 14.89 6.08 4.47
CA ILE A 29 15.32 6.61 3.16
C ILE A 29 14.69 5.85 1.98
N PHE A 30 13.72 4.99 2.25
CA PHE A 30 13.09 4.15 1.25
C PHE A 30 12.12 4.95 0.38
N HIS A 31 12.44 5.06 -0.91
CA HIS A 31 11.66 5.79 -1.90
C HIS A 31 11.41 4.92 -3.13
N LEU A 32 10.19 4.98 -3.68
CA LEU A 32 9.72 4.17 -4.82
C LEU A 32 9.46 4.99 -6.09
N SER A 33 9.68 6.29 -6.03
CA SER A 33 9.45 7.23 -7.12
C SER A 33 10.57 8.26 -7.16
N ASP A 34 10.78 8.86 -8.32
CA ASP A 34 11.51 10.12 -8.41
C ASP A 34 10.66 11.21 -7.76
N ILE A 35 11.19 11.79 -6.69
CA ILE A 35 10.48 12.78 -5.87
C ILE A 35 10.57 14.16 -6.51
N GLU A 36 11.68 14.47 -7.17
CA GLU A 36 11.93 15.79 -7.76
C GLU A 36 10.96 16.04 -8.92
N ALA A 37 10.83 15.06 -9.82
CA ALA A 37 9.88 15.12 -10.94
C ALA A 37 8.42 15.31 -10.46
N GLY A 38 8.06 14.77 -9.30
CA GLY A 38 6.74 14.97 -8.71
C GLY A 38 6.54 16.35 -8.11
N TYR A 39 7.60 16.97 -7.58
CA TYR A 39 7.54 18.30 -6.99
C TYR A 39 7.59 19.45 -7.99
N GLU A 40 8.08 19.20 -9.21
CA GLU A 40 8.04 20.17 -10.33
C GLU A 40 6.62 20.54 -10.75
N GLN A 41 5.64 19.65 -10.55
CA GLN A 41 4.23 19.93 -10.87
C GLN A 41 3.60 20.91 -9.86
N PRO A 42 2.73 21.83 -10.32
CA PRO A 42 1.90 22.66 -9.46
C PRO A 42 1.12 21.81 -8.44
N ILE A 43 0.92 22.32 -7.22
CA ILE A 43 0.31 21.52 -6.14
C ILE A 43 -1.15 21.13 -6.45
N GLU A 44 -1.84 21.93 -7.25
CA GLU A 44 -3.21 21.72 -7.71
C GLU A 44 -3.31 20.58 -8.73
N GLU A 45 -2.25 20.37 -9.51
CA GLU A 45 -2.17 19.37 -10.59
C GLU A 45 -1.43 18.10 -10.16
N ARG A 46 -0.70 18.16 -9.04
CA ARG A 46 0.09 17.05 -8.53
C ARG A 46 -0.81 15.89 -8.10
N ASP A 47 -0.61 14.74 -8.74
CA ASP A 47 -1.21 13.48 -8.30
C ASP A 47 -0.84 13.22 -6.82
N LYS A 48 -1.84 13.13 -5.94
CA LYS A 48 -1.63 12.86 -4.50
C LYS A 48 -0.97 11.51 -4.24
N LEU A 49 -1.00 10.60 -5.22
CA LEU A 49 -0.45 9.26 -5.15
C LEU A 49 0.95 9.14 -5.77
N PHE A 50 1.52 10.21 -6.34
CA PHE A 50 2.76 10.17 -7.16
C PHE A 50 3.93 9.41 -6.52
N LYS A 51 4.05 9.45 -5.18
CA LYS A 51 5.10 8.74 -4.42
C LYS A 51 5.00 7.21 -4.50
N GLY A 52 3.79 6.68 -4.70
CA GLY A 52 3.50 5.26 -4.77
C GLY A 52 3.07 4.78 -6.16
N SER A 53 2.52 5.67 -6.99
CA SER A 53 1.96 5.35 -8.31
C SER A 53 2.87 4.48 -9.19
N PRO A 54 4.21 4.72 -9.31
CA PRO A 54 5.07 3.87 -10.14
C PRO A 54 5.07 2.40 -9.71
N SER A 55 5.22 2.15 -8.41
CA SER A 55 5.21 0.79 -7.86
C SER A 55 3.83 0.13 -7.94
N MET A 56 2.76 0.90 -7.73
CA MET A 56 1.39 0.41 -7.85
C MET A 56 1.06 0.02 -9.28
N ASN A 57 1.42 0.86 -10.25
CA ASN A 57 1.18 0.60 -11.67
C ASN A 57 1.90 -0.66 -12.12
N LEU A 58 3.16 -0.85 -11.71
CA LEU A 58 3.91 -2.08 -11.96
C LEU A 58 3.18 -3.33 -11.42
N CYS A 59 2.67 -3.27 -10.20
CA CYS A 59 1.87 -4.37 -9.62
C CYS A 59 0.58 -4.61 -10.39
N LEU A 60 -0.18 -3.56 -10.70
CA LEU A 60 -1.46 -3.66 -11.42
C LEU A 60 -1.29 -4.22 -12.83
N GLU A 61 -0.22 -3.85 -13.53
CA GLU A 61 0.13 -4.43 -14.83
C GLU A 61 0.41 -5.92 -14.72
N ARG A 62 1.18 -6.33 -13.69
CA ARG A 62 1.51 -7.74 -13.47
C ARG A 62 0.29 -8.58 -13.06
N PHE A 63 -0.61 -8.04 -12.23
CA PHE A 63 -1.83 -8.74 -11.84
C PHE A 63 -2.69 -9.09 -13.06
N LYS A 64 -2.83 -8.14 -14.00
CA LYS A 64 -3.57 -8.35 -15.26
C LYS A 64 -2.85 -9.29 -16.22
N ALA A 65 -1.52 -9.24 -16.27
CA ALA A 65 -0.73 -10.04 -17.21
C ALA A 65 -0.67 -11.53 -16.83
N VAL A 66 -0.72 -11.85 -15.54
CA VAL A 66 -0.53 -13.23 -15.04
C VAL A 66 -1.85 -14.00 -14.93
N TYR A 67 -2.98 -13.30 -14.89
CA TYR A 67 -4.27 -13.93 -14.66
C TYR A 67 -5.37 -13.36 -15.55
N SER A 68 -6.04 -14.24 -16.29
CA SER A 68 -7.29 -13.93 -17.01
C SER A 68 -8.48 -14.37 -16.14
N PRO A 69 -9.40 -13.45 -15.80
CA PRO A 69 -10.54 -13.80 -14.96
C PRO A 69 -11.60 -14.59 -15.72
N ASP A 70 -12.32 -15.42 -14.97
CA ASP A 70 -13.58 -16.01 -15.40
C ASP A 70 -14.72 -14.99 -15.26
N GLN A 71 -15.96 -15.40 -15.55
CA GLN A 71 -17.13 -14.51 -15.55
C GLN A 71 -17.45 -13.87 -14.17
N GLU A 72 -17.08 -14.54 -13.08
CA GLU A 72 -17.48 -14.16 -11.72
C GLU A 72 -16.49 -13.20 -11.07
N LEU A 73 -16.84 -11.91 -11.09
CA LEU A 73 -16.05 -10.83 -10.52
C LEU A 73 -16.78 -10.17 -9.35
N ALA A 74 -16.00 -9.71 -8.37
CA ALA A 74 -16.47 -8.95 -7.23
C ALA A 74 -15.73 -7.61 -7.16
N ILE A 75 -16.49 -6.53 -6.97
CA ILE A 75 -15.95 -5.19 -6.69
C ILE A 75 -16.39 -4.82 -5.29
N ASP A 76 -15.44 -4.45 -4.43
CA ASP A 76 -15.74 -4.02 -3.07
C ASP A 76 -14.70 -3.00 -2.55
N GLU A 77 -15.05 -2.36 -1.45
CA GLU A 77 -14.23 -1.42 -0.71
C GLU A 77 -13.31 -2.15 0.27
N ALA A 78 -12.01 -1.95 0.10
CA ALA A 78 -11.00 -2.34 1.07
C ALA A 78 -10.41 -1.12 1.78
N MET A 79 -9.84 -1.36 2.96
CA MET A 79 -9.23 -0.32 3.78
C MET A 79 -7.85 -0.77 4.23
N CYS A 80 -6.82 -0.04 3.81
CA CYS A 80 -5.47 -0.19 4.33
C CYS A 80 -5.32 0.65 5.61
N PRO A 81 -5.14 0.05 6.80
CA PRO A 81 -5.08 0.79 8.05
C PRO A 81 -3.92 1.77 8.06
N PHE A 82 -4.21 3.04 8.32
CA PHE A 82 -3.19 4.09 8.38
C PHE A 82 -3.65 5.22 9.30
N LYS A 83 -2.79 5.59 10.26
CA LYS A 83 -3.09 6.64 11.26
C LYS A 83 -2.30 7.93 11.08
N GLY A 84 -1.25 7.93 10.27
CA GLY A 84 -0.40 9.12 10.04
C GLY A 84 -1.10 10.28 9.33
N HIS A 85 -0.36 11.37 9.11
CA HIS A 85 -0.84 12.51 8.34
C HIS A 85 -0.88 12.18 6.85
N LEU A 86 -2.08 12.17 6.28
CA LEU A 86 -2.32 11.92 4.86
C LEU A 86 -3.62 12.61 4.46
N SER A 87 -3.60 13.37 3.37
CA SER A 87 -4.71 14.24 2.96
C SER A 87 -5.96 13.48 2.51
N PHE A 88 -5.80 12.24 2.04
CA PHE A 88 -6.87 11.37 1.56
C PHE A 88 -7.17 10.19 2.49
N LYS A 89 -6.75 10.28 3.76
CA LYS A 89 -7.15 9.32 4.79
C LYS A 89 -8.65 9.42 5.05
N VAL A 90 -9.33 8.29 5.05
CA VAL A 90 -10.78 8.19 5.26
C VAL A 90 -11.06 7.66 6.67
N TYR A 91 -12.13 8.17 7.28
CA TYR A 91 -12.74 7.59 8.48
C TYR A 91 -13.98 6.77 8.09
N ASN A 92 -14.03 5.50 8.48
CA ASN A 92 -15.20 4.63 8.32
C ASN A 92 -15.53 3.96 9.66
N PRO A 93 -16.60 4.38 10.37
CA PRO A 93 -16.94 3.85 11.69
C PRO A 93 -17.34 2.37 11.67
N ASN A 94 -17.74 1.84 10.51
CA ASN A 94 -18.23 0.46 10.36
C ASN A 94 -17.11 -0.55 10.13
N LYS A 95 -15.85 -0.10 9.96
CA LYS A 95 -14.69 -0.99 9.79
C LYS A 95 -13.92 -1.14 11.12
N PRO A 96 -13.33 -2.31 11.44
CA PRO A 96 -12.54 -2.51 12.65
C PRO A 96 -11.41 -1.49 12.81
N ASN A 97 -10.70 -1.22 11.70
CA ASN A 97 -9.75 -0.12 11.60
C ASN A 97 -10.47 1.09 11.02
N LYS A 98 -10.89 2.01 11.89
CA LYS A 98 -11.73 3.14 11.49
C LYS A 98 -11.02 4.18 10.62
N PHE A 99 -9.70 4.24 10.65
CA PHE A 99 -8.91 5.20 9.87
C PHE A 99 -7.97 4.47 8.92
N GLY A 100 -7.96 4.88 7.66
CA GLY A 100 -7.06 4.28 6.68
C GLY A 100 -7.16 4.88 5.29
N ILE A 101 -6.43 4.26 4.37
CA ILE A 101 -6.48 4.54 2.94
C ILE A 101 -7.58 3.64 2.36
N LYS A 102 -8.62 4.26 1.81
CA LYS A 102 -9.71 3.55 1.15
C LYS A 102 -9.30 3.20 -0.28
N LEU A 103 -9.60 1.98 -0.72
CA LEU A 103 -9.40 1.54 -2.10
C LEU A 103 -10.59 0.70 -2.57
N TYR A 104 -10.89 0.79 -3.86
CA TYR A 104 -11.86 -0.07 -4.53
C TYR A 104 -11.07 -1.16 -5.26
N ALA A 105 -11.31 -2.43 -4.92
CA ALA A 105 -10.61 -3.55 -5.52
C ALA A 105 -11.57 -4.37 -6.39
N LEU A 106 -11.08 -4.75 -7.57
CA LEU A 106 -11.69 -5.74 -8.45
C LEU A 106 -10.99 -7.08 -8.23
N CYS A 107 -11.75 -8.07 -7.79
CA CYS A 107 -11.23 -9.40 -7.50
C CYS A 107 -12.05 -10.50 -8.18
N LYS A 108 -11.43 -11.65 -8.44
CA LYS A 108 -12.17 -12.87 -8.78
C LYS A 108 -12.98 -13.32 -7.56
N SER A 109 -14.28 -13.56 -7.75
CA SER A 109 -15.21 -13.85 -6.65
C SER A 109 -14.81 -15.07 -5.82
N ASN A 110 -14.42 -16.18 -6.47
CA ASN A 110 -14.18 -17.46 -5.79
C ASN A 110 -12.79 -17.59 -5.13
N SER A 111 -11.78 -16.89 -5.61
CA SER A 111 -10.38 -17.04 -5.14
C SER A 111 -9.86 -15.82 -4.39
N GLY A 112 -10.55 -14.68 -4.52
CA GLY A 112 -10.06 -13.40 -4.02
C GLY A 112 -8.87 -12.83 -4.80
N TYR A 113 -8.49 -13.41 -5.94
CA TYR A 113 -7.39 -12.88 -6.76
C TYR A 113 -7.67 -11.44 -7.19
N CYS A 114 -6.78 -10.51 -6.84
CA CYS A 114 -6.92 -9.10 -7.20
C CYS A 114 -6.48 -8.86 -8.64
N LEU A 115 -7.42 -8.42 -9.48
CA LEU A 115 -7.18 -8.04 -10.89
C LEU A 115 -6.76 -6.58 -11.00
N GLY A 116 -7.19 -5.76 -10.05
CA GLY A 116 -6.79 -4.37 -9.96
C GLY A 116 -7.46 -3.64 -8.82
N PHE A 117 -7.00 -2.44 -8.54
CA PHE A 117 -7.61 -1.56 -7.55
C PHE A 117 -7.36 -0.09 -7.87
N VAL A 118 -8.18 0.78 -7.31
CA VAL A 118 -8.03 2.23 -7.37
C VAL A 118 -8.06 2.79 -5.95
N ILE A 119 -7.11 3.65 -5.61
CA ILE A 119 -7.06 4.33 -4.32
C ILE A 119 -7.96 5.56 -4.37
N TYR A 120 -8.81 5.72 -3.36
CA TYR A 120 -9.61 6.92 -3.20
C TYR A 120 -8.74 8.06 -2.65
N SER A 121 -8.49 9.09 -3.47
CA SER A 121 -7.64 10.25 -3.15
C SER A 121 -8.42 11.54 -2.83
N GLY A 122 -9.74 11.45 -2.68
CA GLY A 122 -10.63 12.58 -2.36
C GLY A 122 -10.99 13.48 -3.55
N GLN A 123 -10.57 13.13 -4.77
CA GLN A 123 -11.14 13.67 -6.01
C GLN A 123 -12.10 12.63 -6.59
N ALA A 124 -13.19 13.07 -7.21
CA ALA A 124 -13.99 12.20 -8.05
C ALA A 124 -13.10 11.76 -9.22
N THR A 125 -12.75 10.48 -9.25
CA THR A 125 -12.22 9.79 -10.43
C THR A 125 -13.18 9.94 -11.60
#